data_AF-A0A1C8ZUK7-F1
#
_entry.id   AF-A0A1C8ZUK7-F1
#
_cell.length_a   1.000
_cell.length_b   1.000
_cell.length_c   1.000
_cell.angle_alpha   90.00
_cell.angle_beta   90.00
_cell.angle_gamma   90.00
#
_symmetry.space_group_name_H-M   'P 1'
#
loop_
_entity.id
_entity.type
_entity.pdbx_description
1 polymer ?
#
loop_
_entity_poly.entity_id
_entity_poly.type
_entity_poly.pdbx_seq_one_letter_code
_entity_poly.pdbx_strand_id
1 'polypeptide(L)'
;MNFLNISKYLGFSILIGSAVAYILLDPIDRLLSYQGPIISGGLLGWYVLMSNTPQDKFVEVDKEKVSIVSLLLRKRVPLFITIALALIIPWLLPQIYIISTKLEWLFACSFISEFVGGFLVGYSINSLTFTEKIILYSLGFAGDTLFLLILYVASNLFAIPPQNILNSIILLVYAIKFPEGAAFAIYIFKKVNVI
;
A
#
# COMPACT_ATOMS: atom_id res chain seq x y z
N MET A 1 21.59 -11.60 -2.69
CA MET A 1 21.27 -10.16 -2.81
C MET A 1 20.24 -9.85 -1.73
N ASN A 2 20.60 -9.01 -0.75
CA ASN A 2 19.89 -8.87 0.53
C ASN A 2 18.46 -8.36 0.28
N PHE A 3 17.40 -9.09 0.65
CA PHE A 3 15.99 -8.72 0.37
C PHE A 3 15.66 -7.27 0.77
N LEU A 4 16.34 -6.75 1.80
CA LEU A 4 16.31 -5.35 2.22
C LEU A 4 16.70 -4.35 1.12
N ASN A 5 17.76 -4.63 0.37
CA ASN A 5 18.19 -3.78 -0.74
C ASN A 5 17.18 -3.83 -1.88
N ILE A 6 16.58 -5.00 -2.14
CA ILE A 6 15.52 -5.15 -3.14
C ILE A 6 14.33 -4.27 -2.73
N SER A 7 13.83 -4.38 -1.49
CA SER A 7 12.72 -3.56 -0.99
C SER A 7 13.01 -2.07 -1.07
N LYS A 8 14.25 -1.63 -0.75
CA LYS A 8 14.67 -0.23 -0.89
C LYS A 8 14.56 0.24 -2.34
N TYR A 9 15.22 -0.44 -3.28
CA TYR A 9 15.24 -0.03 -4.68
C TYR A 9 13.85 -0.11 -5.31
N LEU A 10 13.08 -1.14 -4.97
CA LEU A 10 11.74 -1.36 -5.48
C LEU A 10 10.77 -0.30 -4.94
N GLY A 11 10.88 0.07 -3.65
CA GLY A 11 10.14 1.19 -3.07
C GLY A 11 10.39 2.51 -3.81
N PHE A 12 11.66 2.91 -3.95
CA PHE A 12 12.00 4.14 -4.69
C PHE A 12 11.58 4.09 -6.16
N SER A 13 11.73 2.93 -6.82
CA SER A 13 11.32 2.77 -8.23
C SER A 13 9.82 2.94 -8.40
N ILE A 14 9.01 2.37 -7.49
CA ILE A 14 7.55 2.56 -7.49
C ILE A 14 7.20 4.02 -7.25
N LEU A 15 7.85 4.69 -6.28
CA LEU A 15 7.59 6.11 -5.99
C LEU A 15 7.85 7.00 -7.21
N ILE A 16 8.99 6.81 -7.86
CA ILE A 16 9.38 7.56 -9.06
C ILE A 16 8.41 7.26 -10.20
N GLY A 17 8.11 5.98 -10.46
CA GLY A 17 7.15 5.59 -11.49
C GLY A 17 5.77 6.21 -11.27
N SER A 18 5.33 6.29 -10.02
CA SER A 18 4.05 6.89 -9.64
C SER A 18 4.04 8.40 -9.78
N ALA A 19 5.15 9.06 -9.43
CA ALA A 19 5.32 10.50 -9.65
C ALA A 19 5.36 10.85 -11.16
N VAL A 20 5.97 10.00 -11.98
CA VAL A 20 5.97 10.16 -13.45
C VAL A 20 4.58 9.94 -14.02
N ALA A 21 3.89 8.87 -13.61
CA ALA A 21 2.50 8.60 -13.96
C ALA A 21 1.58 9.76 -13.59
N TYR A 22 1.81 10.36 -12.42
CA TYR A 22 1.10 11.55 -11.95
C TYR A 22 1.22 12.74 -12.91
N ILE A 23 2.43 13.04 -13.39
CA ILE A 23 2.67 14.22 -14.24
C ILE A 23 2.16 14.00 -15.66
N LEU A 24 2.35 12.80 -16.21
CA LEU A 24 2.25 12.56 -17.65
C LEU A 24 0.99 11.84 -18.12
N LEU A 25 0.26 11.12 -17.24
CA LEU A 25 -0.86 10.27 -17.67
C LEU A 25 -2.24 10.91 -17.47
N ASP A 26 -3.25 10.23 -18.04
CA ASP A 26 -4.65 10.62 -18.03
C ASP A 26 -5.28 10.56 -16.61
N PRO A 27 -6.43 11.21 -16.38
CA PRO A 27 -7.06 11.28 -15.04
C PRO A 27 -7.37 9.93 -14.37
N ILE A 28 -7.58 8.85 -15.12
CA ILE A 28 -7.76 7.51 -14.52
C ILE A 28 -6.42 6.93 -14.08
N ASP A 29 -5.39 7.05 -14.89
CA ASP A 29 -4.07 6.54 -14.54
C ASP A 29 -3.42 7.37 -13.41
N ARG A 30 -3.76 8.66 -13.34
CA ARG A 30 -3.49 9.50 -12.16
C ARG A 30 -4.17 8.96 -10.92
N LEU A 31 -5.42 8.49 -10.99
CA LEU A 31 -6.10 7.85 -9.84
C LEU A 31 -5.38 6.57 -9.43
N LEU A 32 -4.97 5.74 -10.40
CA LEU A 32 -4.21 4.52 -10.12
C LEU A 32 -2.84 4.82 -9.48
N SER A 33 -2.23 5.96 -9.81
CA SER A 33 -0.94 6.35 -9.26
C SER A 33 -0.95 6.57 -7.75
N TYR A 34 -2.11 6.79 -7.10
CA TYR A 34 -2.26 6.92 -5.64
C TYR A 34 -1.89 5.61 -4.89
N GLN A 35 -2.03 4.45 -5.54
CA GLN A 35 -1.62 3.19 -4.91
C GLN A 35 -0.09 3.08 -4.75
N GLY A 36 0.67 3.72 -5.65
CA GLY A 36 2.11 3.65 -5.68
C GLY A 36 2.81 4.27 -4.47
N PRO A 37 2.48 5.49 -4.04
CA PRO A 37 2.95 6.10 -2.79
C PRO A 37 2.70 5.21 -1.58
N ILE A 38 1.52 4.60 -1.47
CA ILE A 38 1.17 3.72 -0.36
C ILE A 38 2.10 2.49 -0.34
N ILE A 39 2.26 1.81 -1.48
CA ILE A 39 3.10 0.62 -1.62
C ILE A 39 4.57 0.97 -1.36
N SER A 40 5.06 2.05 -1.98
CA SER A 40 6.43 2.55 -1.76
C SER A 40 6.68 2.89 -0.31
N GLY A 41 5.77 3.63 0.32
CA GLY A 41 5.81 3.98 1.72
C GLY A 41 5.93 2.72 2.58
N GLY A 42 5.06 1.73 2.34
CA GLY A 42 5.07 0.45 3.03
C GLY A 42 6.40 -0.28 2.93
N LEU A 43 6.96 -0.40 1.72
CA LEU A 43 8.26 -1.04 1.48
C LEU A 43 9.40 -0.31 2.19
N LEU A 44 9.41 1.02 2.14
CA LEU A 44 10.45 1.83 2.79
C LEU A 44 10.31 1.85 4.31
N GLY A 45 9.09 1.86 4.86
CA GLY A 45 8.84 1.75 6.29
C GLY A 45 9.31 0.41 6.83
N TRP A 46 9.01 -0.67 6.12
CA TRP A 46 9.50 -2.01 6.45
C TRP A 46 11.04 -2.08 6.38
N TYR A 47 11.62 -1.54 5.30
CA TYR A 47 13.08 -1.47 5.13
C TYR A 47 13.76 -0.69 6.27
N VAL A 48 13.23 0.48 6.66
CA VAL A 48 13.79 1.30 7.73
C VAL A 48 13.79 0.55 9.06
N LEU A 49 12.69 -0.13 9.40
CA LEU A 49 12.62 -0.92 10.63
C LEU A 49 13.66 -2.06 10.63
N MET A 50 13.74 -2.79 9.53
CA MET A 50 14.57 -3.98 9.44
C MET A 50 16.06 -3.68 9.28
N SER A 51 16.41 -2.61 8.57
CA SER A 51 17.81 -2.19 8.36
C SER A 51 18.44 -1.54 9.58
N ASN A 52 17.65 -0.84 10.40
CA ASN A 52 18.13 -0.19 11.62
C ASN A 52 18.07 -1.08 12.87
N THR A 53 17.54 -2.30 12.76
CA THR A 53 17.58 -3.27 13.86
C THR A 53 18.91 -4.03 13.83
N PRO A 54 19.74 -3.97 14.89
CA PRO A 54 20.93 -4.80 15.03
C PRO A 54 20.62 -6.30 14.96
N GLN A 55 21.50 -7.11 14.34
CA GLN A 55 21.22 -8.54 14.10
C GLN A 55 21.04 -9.37 15.38
N ASP A 56 21.67 -8.94 16.48
CA ASP A 56 21.54 -9.49 17.82
C ASP A 56 20.20 -9.15 18.51
N LYS A 57 19.40 -8.24 17.92
CA LYS A 57 18.11 -7.77 18.44
C LYS A 57 16.91 -8.33 17.67
N PHE A 58 17.09 -9.49 17.03
CA PHE A 58 15.99 -10.26 16.45
C PHE A 58 15.64 -11.44 17.35
N VAL A 59 14.35 -11.65 17.56
CA VAL A 59 13.79 -12.77 18.31
C VAL A 59 12.92 -13.58 17.37
N GLU A 60 12.97 -14.90 17.48
CA GLU A 60 12.09 -15.78 16.71
C GLU A 60 10.73 -15.90 17.42
N VAL A 61 9.68 -15.39 16.78
CA VAL A 61 8.29 -15.45 17.26
C VAL A 61 7.45 -16.08 16.16
N ASP A 62 6.74 -17.17 16.46
CA ASP A 62 5.92 -17.90 15.50
C ASP A 62 6.68 -18.34 14.23
N LYS A 63 7.96 -18.75 14.32
CA LYS A 63 8.84 -19.05 13.17
C LYS A 63 9.17 -17.86 12.26
N GLU A 64 8.91 -16.63 12.71
CA GLU A 64 9.34 -15.39 12.03
C GLU A 64 10.41 -14.69 12.85
N LYS A 65 11.45 -14.17 12.18
CA LYS A 65 12.42 -13.28 12.80
C LYS A 65 11.79 -11.90 12.97
N VAL A 66 11.52 -11.50 14.21
CA VAL A 66 10.90 -10.23 14.57
C VAL A 66 11.90 -9.36 15.31
N SER A 67 11.96 -8.08 14.97
CA SER A 67 12.81 -7.13 15.70
C SER A 67 12.26 -6.87 17.10
N ILE A 68 13.13 -6.70 18.11
CA ILE A 68 12.69 -6.28 19.45
C ILE A 68 11.93 -4.94 19.40
N VAL A 69 12.33 -4.04 18.50
CA VAL A 69 11.64 -2.77 18.26
C VAL A 69 10.18 -3.01 17.85
N SER A 70 9.92 -3.98 16.97
CA SER A 70 8.57 -4.37 16.60
C SER A 70 7.75 -4.85 17.81
N LEU A 71 8.35 -5.61 18.72
CA LEU A 71 7.66 -6.06 19.94
C LEU A 71 7.30 -4.89 20.86
N LEU A 72 8.20 -3.92 21.01
CA LEU A 72 7.95 -2.70 21.81
C LEU A 72 6.85 -1.84 21.20
N LEU A 73 6.79 -1.77 19.88
CA LEU A 73 5.78 -0.99 19.14
C LEU A 73 4.40 -1.63 19.14
N ARG A 74 4.27 -2.92 19.49
CA ARG A 74 3.01 -3.69 19.39
C ARG A 74 1.80 -3.01 20.03
N LYS A 75 1.96 -2.44 21.24
CA LYS A 75 0.88 -1.71 21.92
C LYS A 75 0.47 -0.41 21.23
N ARG A 76 1.34 0.15 20.39
CA ARG A 76 1.13 1.41 19.66
C ARG A 76 0.71 1.18 18.20
N VAL A 77 0.69 -0.06 17.73
CA VAL A 77 0.29 -0.36 16.34
C VAL A 77 -1.10 0.16 16.00
N PRO A 78 -2.14 0.00 16.85
CA PRO A 78 -3.45 0.55 16.54
C PRO A 78 -3.40 2.05 16.26
N LEU A 79 -2.62 2.80 17.05
CA LEU A 79 -2.43 4.24 16.84
C LEU A 79 -1.78 4.53 15.47
N PHE A 80 -0.70 3.83 15.11
CA PHE A 80 -0.03 4.02 13.82
C PHE A 80 -0.94 3.68 12.64
N ILE A 81 -1.71 2.59 12.74
CA ILE A 81 -2.69 2.19 11.72
C ILE A 81 -3.82 3.22 11.62
N THR A 82 -4.35 3.72 12.74
CA THR A 82 -5.39 4.77 12.72
C THR A 82 -4.88 6.06 12.08
N ILE A 83 -3.67 6.49 12.40
CA ILE A 83 -3.05 7.67 11.77
C ILE A 83 -2.85 7.43 10.27
N ALA A 84 -2.35 6.26 9.88
CA ALA A 84 -2.17 5.92 8.48
C ALA A 84 -3.50 5.94 7.69
N LEU A 85 -4.56 5.36 8.26
CA LEU A 85 -5.89 5.38 7.66
C LEU A 85 -6.44 6.81 7.56
N ALA A 86 -6.26 7.64 8.59
CA ALA A 86 -6.67 9.04 8.56
C ALA A 86 -5.90 9.86 7.50
N LEU A 87 -4.66 9.47 7.19
CA LEU A 87 -3.85 10.08 6.13
C LEU A 87 -4.23 9.58 4.73
N ILE A 88 -4.78 8.37 4.57
CA ILE A 88 -5.08 7.77 3.26
C ILE A 88 -6.54 8.00 2.86
N ILE A 89 -7.48 7.66 3.74
CA ILE A 89 -8.93 7.59 3.42
C ILE A 89 -9.49 8.89 2.83
N PRO A 90 -9.17 10.10 3.34
CA PRO A 90 -9.76 11.33 2.82
C PRO A 90 -9.50 11.54 1.34
N TRP A 91 -8.34 11.10 0.84
CA TRP A 91 -7.95 11.30 -0.56
C TRP A 91 -8.62 10.32 -1.51
N LEU A 92 -9.12 9.19 -0.98
CA LEU A 92 -9.86 8.19 -1.74
C LEU A 92 -11.36 8.53 -1.87
N LEU A 93 -11.83 9.59 -1.20
CA LEU A 93 -13.22 10.05 -1.34
C LEU A 93 -13.44 10.69 -2.72
N PRO A 94 -14.48 10.27 -3.49
CA PRO A 94 -14.71 10.76 -4.85
C PRO A 94 -14.79 12.29 -4.96
N GLN A 95 -15.37 12.94 -3.95
CA GLN A 95 -15.51 14.40 -3.90
C GLN A 95 -14.17 15.11 -3.80
N ILE A 96 -13.27 14.60 -2.95
CA ILE A 96 -11.94 15.17 -2.73
C ILE A 96 -11.04 14.87 -3.94
N TYR A 97 -11.17 13.69 -4.53
CA TYR A 97 -10.43 13.31 -5.74
C TYR A 97 -10.69 14.25 -6.93
N ILE A 98 -11.96 14.61 -7.17
CA ILE A 98 -12.31 15.55 -8.25
C ILE A 98 -11.71 16.94 -8.01
N ILE A 99 -11.54 17.34 -6.76
CA ILE A 99 -10.94 18.63 -6.41
C ILE A 99 -9.42 18.55 -6.54
N SER A 100 -8.79 17.46 -6.09
CA SER A 100 -7.33 17.28 -6.17
C SER A 100 -6.84 17.21 -7.61
N THR A 101 -7.63 16.65 -8.53
CA THR A 101 -7.29 16.64 -9.97
C THR A 101 -7.31 18.03 -10.62
N LYS A 102 -7.97 19.02 -10.01
CA LYS A 102 -8.02 20.42 -10.49
C LYS A 102 -6.99 21.33 -9.83
N LEU A 103 -6.50 20.96 -8.65
CA LEU A 103 -5.60 21.77 -7.83
C LEU A 103 -4.32 20.97 -7.56
N GLU A 104 -3.26 21.28 -8.31
CA GLU A 104 -2.00 20.54 -8.31
C GLU A 104 -1.38 20.39 -6.90
N TRP A 105 -1.47 21.42 -6.07
CA TRP A 105 -0.94 21.39 -4.69
C TRP A 105 -1.71 20.42 -3.77
N LEU A 106 -3.03 20.29 -3.94
CA LEU A 106 -3.86 19.34 -3.16
C LEU A 106 -3.49 17.90 -3.52
N PHE A 107 -3.15 17.67 -4.78
CA PHE A 107 -2.65 16.38 -5.25
C PHE A 107 -1.25 16.07 -4.69
N ALA A 108 -0.34 17.06 -4.62
CA ALA A 108 0.95 16.86 -3.97
C ALA A 108 0.77 16.51 -2.47
N CYS A 109 -0.16 17.17 -1.79
CA CYS A 109 -0.53 16.84 -0.41
C CYS A 109 -1.05 15.41 -0.28
N SER A 110 -1.93 14.96 -1.18
CA SER A 110 -2.44 13.58 -1.16
C SER A 110 -1.33 12.57 -1.36
N PHE A 111 -0.43 12.80 -2.33
CA PHE A 111 0.70 11.93 -2.62
C PHE A 111 1.63 11.76 -1.40
N ILE A 112 1.96 12.87 -0.71
CA ILE A 112 2.76 12.83 0.51
C ILE A 112 2.01 12.13 1.64
N SER A 113 0.73 12.42 1.82
CA SER A 113 -0.11 11.84 2.86
C SER A 113 -0.20 10.32 2.72
N GLU A 114 -0.39 9.83 1.50
CA GLU A 114 -0.43 8.40 1.17
C GLU A 114 0.91 7.71 1.36
N PHE A 115 1.99 8.38 0.94
CA PHE A 115 3.34 7.88 1.19
C PHE A 115 3.61 7.72 2.70
N VAL A 116 3.30 8.74 3.50
CA VAL A 116 3.48 8.71 4.95
C VAL A 116 2.57 7.66 5.60
N GLY A 117 1.32 7.57 5.17
CA GLY A 117 0.39 6.54 5.63
C GLY A 117 0.90 5.13 5.35
N GLY A 118 1.32 4.86 4.11
CA GLY A 118 1.97 3.61 3.72
C GLY A 118 3.20 3.31 4.56
N PHE A 119 4.06 4.30 4.79
CA PHE A 119 5.26 4.18 5.62
C PHE A 119 4.94 3.74 7.05
N LEU A 120 3.94 4.36 7.68
CA LEU A 120 3.52 3.98 9.04
C LEU A 120 2.99 2.54 9.10
N VAL A 121 2.23 2.10 8.09
CA VAL A 121 1.75 0.72 7.98
C VAL A 121 2.94 -0.24 7.84
N GLY A 122 3.84 0.02 6.89
CA GLY A 122 5.01 -0.83 6.65
C GLY A 122 5.98 -0.90 7.83
N TYR A 123 6.16 0.21 8.54
CA TYR A 123 6.99 0.27 9.75
C TYR A 123 6.39 -0.54 10.91
N SER A 124 5.07 -0.60 11.00
CA SER A 124 4.36 -1.29 12.09
C SER A 124 3.94 -2.73 11.76
N ILE A 125 4.00 -3.16 10.51
CA ILE A 125 3.46 -4.47 10.08
C ILE A 125 4.13 -5.67 10.75
N ASN A 126 5.42 -5.56 11.09
CA ASN A 126 6.16 -6.62 11.78
C ASN A 126 5.80 -6.74 13.27
N SER A 127 5.12 -5.74 13.81
CA SER A 127 4.61 -5.74 15.19
C SER A 127 3.26 -6.46 15.33
N LEU A 128 2.58 -6.70 14.22
CA LEU A 128 1.28 -7.37 14.18
C LEU A 128 1.43 -8.89 14.32
N THR A 129 0.48 -9.51 15.01
CA THR A 129 0.25 -10.96 14.97
C THR A 129 -0.10 -11.42 13.57
N PHE A 130 0.04 -12.72 13.35
CA PHE A 130 -0.45 -13.36 12.12
C PHE A 130 -1.93 -13.04 11.84
N THR A 131 -2.81 -13.16 12.85
CA THR A 131 -4.25 -12.86 12.69
C THR A 131 -4.50 -11.39 12.35
N GLU A 132 -3.80 -10.46 12.99
CA GLU A 132 -3.94 -9.03 12.68
C GLU A 132 -3.42 -8.69 11.28
N LYS A 133 -2.32 -9.31 10.83
CA LYS A 133 -1.85 -9.19 9.43
C LYS A 133 -2.93 -9.67 8.45
N ILE A 134 -3.60 -10.78 8.76
CA ILE A 134 -4.70 -11.29 7.92
C ILE A 134 -5.87 -10.32 7.86
N ILE A 135 -6.31 -9.80 9.01
CA ILE A 135 -7.39 -8.82 9.07
C ILE A 135 -7.02 -7.58 8.26
N LEU A 136 -5.81 -7.04 8.47
CA LEU A 136 -5.35 -5.83 7.78
C LEU A 136 -5.29 -6.04 6.26
N TYR A 137 -4.73 -7.16 5.81
CA TYR A 137 -4.66 -7.49 4.39
C TYR A 137 -6.05 -7.68 3.78
N SER A 138 -6.96 -8.37 4.49
CA SER A 138 -8.32 -8.59 4.02
C SER A 138 -9.11 -7.28 3.90
N LEU A 139 -8.92 -6.36 4.85
CA LEU A 139 -9.49 -5.00 4.79
C LEU A 139 -8.90 -4.20 3.62
N GLY A 140 -7.60 -4.31 3.38
CA GLY A 140 -6.94 -3.73 2.20
C GLY A 140 -7.57 -4.23 0.90
N PHE A 141 -7.72 -5.55 0.76
CA PHE A 141 -8.35 -6.17 -0.39
C PHE A 141 -9.80 -5.71 -0.59
N ALA A 142 -10.59 -5.61 0.51
CA ALA A 142 -11.93 -5.05 0.44
C ALA A 142 -11.94 -3.58 0.00
N GLY A 143 -10.96 -2.80 0.45
CA GLY A 143 -10.74 -1.42 0.02
C GLY A 143 -10.42 -1.31 -1.46
N ASP A 144 -9.63 -2.22 -2.03
CA ASP A 144 -9.35 -2.27 -3.46
C ASP A 144 -10.61 -2.57 -4.29
N THR A 145 -11.50 -3.44 -3.79
CA THR A 145 -12.79 -3.69 -4.44
C THR A 145 -13.68 -2.43 -4.46
N LEU A 146 -13.67 -1.67 -3.36
CA LEU A 146 -14.35 -0.36 -3.30
C LEU A 146 -13.69 0.66 -4.23
N PHE A 147 -12.36 0.62 -4.37
CA PHE A 147 -11.63 1.47 -5.30
C PHE A 147 -11.97 1.18 -6.77
N LEU A 148 -12.16 -0.09 -7.14
CA LEU A 148 -12.69 -0.48 -8.45
C LEU A 148 -14.10 0.08 -8.70
N LEU A 149 -14.96 0.10 -7.68
CA LEU A 149 -16.27 0.73 -7.75
C LEU A 149 -16.15 2.25 -7.96
N ILE A 150 -15.22 2.91 -7.26
CA ILE A 150 -14.94 4.33 -7.43
C ILE A 150 -14.44 4.63 -8.84
N LEU A 151 -13.56 3.81 -9.40
CA LEU A 151 -13.09 3.93 -10.79
C LEU A 151 -14.26 3.86 -11.79
N TYR A 152 -15.20 2.94 -11.57
CA TYR A 152 -16.40 2.81 -12.40
C TYR A 152 -17.37 4.00 -12.26
N VAL A 153 -17.54 4.55 -11.05
CA VAL A 153 -18.37 5.75 -10.86
C VAL A 153 -17.69 6.98 -11.46
N ALA A 154 -16.38 7.13 -11.24
CA ALA A 154 -15.57 8.21 -11.76
C ALA A 154 -15.55 8.21 -13.29
N SER A 155 -15.56 7.04 -13.93
CA SER A 155 -15.55 6.99 -15.38
C SER A 155 -16.78 7.63 -16.03
N ASN A 156 -17.94 7.49 -15.39
CA ASN A 156 -19.16 8.19 -15.80
C ASN A 156 -19.05 9.70 -15.58
N LEU A 157 -18.34 10.14 -14.55
CA LEU A 157 -18.12 11.57 -14.25
C LEU A 157 -17.10 12.23 -15.19
N PHE A 158 -16.11 11.49 -15.69
CA PHE A 158 -15.06 12.01 -16.57
C PHE A 158 -15.32 11.74 -18.06
N ALA A 159 -16.47 11.18 -18.43
CA ALA A 159 -16.86 10.84 -19.81
C ALA A 159 -15.81 10.00 -20.56
N ILE A 160 -15.13 9.10 -19.85
CA ILE A 160 -14.04 8.29 -20.41
C ILE A 160 -14.63 7.10 -21.17
N PRO A 161 -14.08 6.74 -22.36
CA PRO A 161 -14.58 5.60 -23.11
C PRO A 161 -14.54 4.31 -22.28
N PRO A 162 -15.64 3.52 -22.23
CA PRO A 162 -15.75 2.29 -21.44
C PRO A 162 -14.58 1.31 -21.67
N GLN A 163 -14.06 1.26 -22.89
CA GLN A 163 -12.93 0.41 -23.28
C GLN A 163 -11.65 0.74 -22.52
N ASN A 164 -11.37 2.02 -22.27
CA ASN A 164 -10.15 2.45 -21.57
C ASN A 164 -10.21 2.07 -20.08
N ILE A 165 -11.38 2.22 -19.46
CA ILE A 165 -11.60 1.81 -18.07
C ILE A 165 -11.45 0.30 -17.93
N LEU A 166 -12.02 -0.47 -18.87
CA LEU A 166 -11.89 -1.91 -18.88
C LEU A 166 -10.41 -2.33 -18.96
N ASN A 167 -9.61 -1.70 -19.82
CA ASN A 167 -8.18 -1.98 -19.91
C ASN A 167 -7.43 -1.66 -18.61
N SER A 168 -7.69 -0.50 -18.00
CA SER A 168 -7.08 -0.11 -16.72
C SER A 168 -7.49 -1.04 -15.57
N ILE A 169 -8.75 -1.49 -15.53
CA ILE A 169 -9.24 -2.46 -14.53
C ILE A 169 -8.60 -3.83 -14.74
N ILE A 170 -8.54 -4.32 -15.98
CA ILE A 170 -7.89 -5.60 -16.31
C ILE A 170 -6.42 -5.56 -15.87
N LEU A 171 -5.71 -4.47 -16.15
CA LEU A 171 -4.33 -4.29 -15.72
C LEU A 171 -4.22 -4.33 -14.19
N LEU A 172 -5.04 -3.56 -13.47
CA LEU A 172 -5.03 -3.52 -12.01
C LEU A 172 -5.33 -4.90 -11.40
N VAL A 173 -6.36 -5.59 -11.89
CA VAL A 173 -6.78 -6.90 -11.37
C VAL A 173 -5.73 -7.96 -11.65
N TYR A 174 -5.31 -8.13 -12.90
CA TYR A 174 -4.47 -9.26 -13.29
C TYR A 174 -2.98 -9.03 -13.09
N ALA A 175 -2.49 -7.79 -13.26
CA ALA A 175 -1.05 -7.51 -13.12
C ALA A 175 -0.64 -7.19 -11.68
N ILE A 176 -1.57 -6.68 -10.86
CA ILE A 176 -1.26 -6.22 -9.50
C ILE A 176 -2.00 -7.07 -8.46
N LYS A 177 -3.34 -7.03 -8.44
CA LYS A 177 -4.13 -7.61 -7.33
C LYS A 177 -4.11 -9.13 -7.29
N PHE A 178 -4.12 -9.78 -8.45
CA PHE A 178 -4.05 -11.24 -8.52
C PHE A 178 -2.69 -11.77 -8.02
N PRO A 179 -1.53 -11.27 -8.47
CA PRO A 179 -0.23 -11.62 -7.87
C PRO A 179 -0.14 -11.30 -6.39
N GLU A 180 -0.67 -10.15 -5.94
CA GLU A 180 -0.72 -9.76 -4.53
C GLU A 180 -1.48 -10.82 -3.70
N GLY A 181 -2.70 -11.15 -4.13
CA GLY A 181 -3.55 -12.17 -3.51
C GLY A 181 -2.92 -13.56 -3.51
N ALA A 182 -2.26 -13.95 -4.60
CA ALA A 182 -1.56 -15.23 -4.69
C ALA A 182 -0.37 -15.28 -3.71
N ALA A 183 0.44 -14.22 -3.64
CA ALA A 183 1.55 -14.14 -2.69
C ALA A 183 1.07 -14.20 -1.24
N PHE A 184 -0.04 -13.53 -0.93
CA PHE A 184 -0.65 -13.56 0.39
C PHE A 184 -1.24 -14.94 0.74
N ALA A 185 -1.91 -15.61 -0.20
CA ALA A 185 -2.39 -16.97 0.00
C ALA A 185 -1.23 -17.94 0.28
N ILE A 186 -0.14 -17.85 -0.49
CA ILE A 186 1.09 -18.63 -0.26
C ILE A 186 1.66 -18.35 1.14
N TYR A 187 1.67 -17.08 1.58
CA TYR A 187 2.10 -16.71 2.93
C TYR A 187 1.26 -17.40 4.02
N ILE A 188 -0.07 -17.39 3.88
CA ILE A 188 -0.97 -18.09 4.82
C ILE A 188 -0.68 -19.59 4.82
N PHE A 189 -0.62 -20.24 3.64
CA PHE A 189 -0.40 -21.68 3.53
C PHE A 189 0.90 -22.12 4.20
N LYS A 190 1.99 -21.36 3.99
CA LYS A 190 3.27 -21.61 4.65
C LYS A 190 3.20 -21.46 6.17
N LYS A 191 2.36 -20.55 6.67
CA LYS A 191 2.25 -20.30 8.11
C LYS A 191 1.37 -21.33 8.83
N VAL A 192 0.32 -21.82 8.18
CA VAL A 192 -0.67 -22.76 8.74
C VAL A 192 -0.24 -24.23 8.62
N ASN A 193 0.93 -24.54 8.05
CA ASN A 193 1.44 -25.91 7.84
C ASN A 193 0.53 -26.76 6.92
N VAL A 194 0.30 -26.30 5.68
CA VAL A 194 -0.25 -27.18 4.62
C VAL A 194 0.85 -27.76 3.71
N ILE A 195 2.11 -27.30 3.82
CA ILE A 195 3.30 -27.94 3.23
C ILE A 195 4.51 -27.70 4.15
#